data_AF-A0A2A5M6B0-F1
#
_entry.id   AF-A0A2A5M6B0-F1
#
_cell.length_a   1.000
_cell.length_b   1.000
_cell.length_c   1.000
_cell.angle_alpha   90.00
_cell.angle_beta   90.00
_cell.angle_gamma   90.00
#
_symmetry.space_group_name_H-M   'P 1'
#
loop_
_entity.id
_entity.type
_entity.pdbx_description
1 polymer ?
#
loop_
_entity_poly.entity_id
_entity_poly.type
_entity_poly.pdbx_seq_one_letter_code
_entity_poly.pdbx_strand_id
1 'polypeptide(L)' 'VVVGGKNSANTKQLFLIAKTNCEDSYLIETEEELKKEWFLDKKHCGISAGASTPDWIIQKVIAKIENFKIN' A
#
# COMPACT_ATOMS: atom_id res chain seq x y z
N VAL A 1 -1.75 1.63 -2.60
CA VAL A 1 -0.71 1.20 -1.63
C VAL A 1 0.15 0.14 -2.28
N VAL A 2 1.48 0.31 -2.25
CA VAL A 2 2.45 -0.68 -2.74
C VAL A 2 3.16 -1.29 -1.54
N VAL A 3 3.07 -2.62 -1.39
CA VAL A 3 3.61 -3.36 -0.24
C VAL A 3 4.91 -4.07 -0.61
N GLY A 4 5.98 -3.79 0.12
CA GLY A 4 7.23 -4.53 0.01
C GLY A 4 8.45 -3.72 0.42
N GLY A 5 9.59 -4.42 0.46
CA GLY A 5 10.84 -3.85 0.99
C GLY A 5 11.24 -2.53 0.33
N LYS A 6 11.55 -1.52 1.13
CA LYS A 6 12.01 -0.20 0.68
C LYS A 6 13.35 -0.23 -0.01
N ASN A 7 14.10 -1.33 0.09
CA ASN A 7 15.37 -1.54 -0.62
C ASN A 7 15.22 -2.36 -1.91
N SER A 8 14.04 -2.93 -2.17
CA SER A 8 13.78 -3.70 -3.39
C SER A 8 13.67 -2.78 -4.61
N ALA A 9 14.54 -2.99 -5.59
CA ALA A 9 14.50 -2.24 -6.86
C ALA A 9 13.15 -2.41 -7.57
N ASN A 10 12.62 -3.65 -7.63
CA ASN A 10 11.33 -3.94 -8.24
C ASN A 10 10.17 -3.23 -7.51
N THR A 11 10.16 -3.26 -6.17
CA THR A 11 9.11 -2.59 -5.39
C THR A 11 9.17 -1.08 -5.55
N LYS A 12 10.39 -0.49 -5.58
CA LYS A 12 10.58 0.94 -5.88
C LYS A 12 10.07 1.31 -7.26
N GLN A 13 10.37 0.50 -8.28
CA GLN A 13 9.91 0.76 -9.64
C GLN A 13 8.38 0.71 -9.73
N LEU A 14 7.75 -0.31 -9.14
CA LEU A 14 6.29 -0.41 -9.05
C LEU A 14 5.68 0.80 -8.34
N PHE A 15 6.27 1.22 -7.22
CA PHE A 15 5.84 2.42 -6.49
C PHE A 15 5.99 3.70 -7.32
N LEU A 16 7.11 3.89 -8.03
CA LEU A 16 7.32 5.05 -8.87
C LEU A 16 6.28 5.12 -10.00
N ILE A 17 6.02 3.99 -10.67
CA ILE A 17 4.97 3.91 -11.70
C ILE A 17 3.60 4.28 -11.12
N ALA A 18 3.24 3.74 -9.96
CA ALA A 18 2.00 4.08 -9.28
C ALA A 18 1.94 5.57 -8.93
N LYS A 19 3.01 6.14 -8.36
CA LYS A 19 3.12 7.54 -7.95
C LYS A 19 3.04 8.51 -9.13
N THR A 20 3.57 8.14 -10.30
CA THR A 20 3.45 8.94 -11.53
C THR A 20 2.01 9.02 -12.03
N ASN A 21 1.20 7.97 -11.82
CA ASN A 21 -0.20 7.92 -12.29
C ASN A 21 -1.22 8.32 -11.21
N CYS A 22 -0.83 8.25 -9.94
CA CYS A 22 -1.67 8.58 -8.79
C CYS A 22 -0.78 9.15 -7.69
N GLU A 23 -0.89 10.45 -7.44
CA GLU A 23 -0.13 11.13 -6.39
C GLU A 23 -0.35 10.49 -5.03
N ASP A 24 -1.54 9.95 -4.77
CA ASP A 24 -1.88 9.23 -3.54
C ASP A 24 -1.43 7.77 -3.53
N SER A 25 -0.21 7.54 -4.00
CA SER A 25 0.50 6.27 -3.89
C SER A 25 1.50 6.33 -2.75
N TYR A 26 1.56 5.24 -1.97
CA TYR A 26 2.45 5.10 -0.81
C TYR A 26 3.13 3.74 -0.83
N LEU A 27 4.42 3.72 -0.49
CA LEU A 27 5.24 2.52 -0.31
C LEU A 27 5.37 2.21 1.17
N ILE A 28 4.98 1.00 1.57
CA ILE A 28 5.05 0.49 2.94
C ILE A 28 5.64 -0.92 2.96
N GLU A 29 6.25 -1.32 4.06
CA GLU A 29 6.70 -2.70 4.29
C GLU A 29 5.67 -3.49 5.10
N THR A 30 4.95 -2.84 6.01
CA THR A 30 3.94 -3.45 6.89
C THR A 30 2.71 -2.58 7.09
N GLU A 31 1.64 -3.16 7.65
CA GLU A 31 0.39 -2.46 7.98
C GLU A 31 0.56 -1.33 9.02
N GLU A 32 1.64 -1.34 9.79
CA GLU A 32 1.92 -0.36 10.84
C GLU A 32 2.26 1.03 10.26
N GLU A 33 2.75 1.07 9.02
CA GLU A 33 3.10 2.32 8.33
C GLU A 33 1.91 3.01 7.67
N LEU A 34 0.75 2.33 7.63
CA LEU A 34 -0.47 2.90 7.07
C LEU A 34 -0.96 4.07 7.91
N LYS A 35 -1.28 5.17 7.25
CA LYS A 35 -1.88 6.34 7.88
C LYS A 35 -3.35 6.49 7.51
N LYS A 36 -4.23 6.69 8.50
CA LYS A 36 -5.69 6.75 8.28
C LYS A 36 -6.07 7.90 7.35
N GLU A 37 -5.36 9.02 7.44
CA GLU A 37 -5.55 10.21 6.60
C GLU A 37 -5.38 9.95 5.11
N TRP A 38 -4.62 8.91 4.72
CA TRP A 38 -4.47 8.53 3.31
C TRP A 38 -5.75 8.03 2.67
N PHE A 39 -6.75 7.67 3.47
CA PHE A 39 -7.98 7.03 3.00
C PHE A 39 -9.23 7.90 3.19
N LEU A 40 -9.09 9.10 3.77
CA LEU A 40 -10.21 10.03 3.96
C LEU A 40 -10.79 10.42 2.59
N ASP A 41 -12.13 10.41 2.51
CA ASP A 41 -12.92 10.73 1.30
C ASP A 41 -12.64 9.86 0.06
N LYS A 42 -11.86 8.77 0.20
CA LYS A 42 -11.54 7.85 -0.91
C LYS A 42 -12.49 6.65 -0.92
N LYS A 43 -13.19 6.48 -2.05
CA LYS A 43 -14.07 5.32 -2.28
C LYS A 43 -13.29 4.04 -2.59
N HIS A 44 -12.17 4.18 -3.31
CA HIS A 44 -11.38 3.05 -3.81
C HIS A 44 -9.93 3.13 -3.32
N CYS A 45 -9.34 1.98 -3.03
CA CYS A 45 -7.92 1.84 -2.76
C CYS A 45 -7.38 0.67 -3.58
N GLY A 46 -6.43 0.94 -4.46
CA GLY A 46 -5.67 -0.11 -5.14
C GLY A 46 -4.53 -0.61 -4.25
N ILE A 47 -4.33 -1.93 -4.22
CA ILE A 47 -3.23 -2.57 -3.51
C ILE A 47 -2.42 -3.37 -4.53
N SER A 48 -1.10 -3.24 -4.46
CA SER A 48 -0.16 -4.04 -5.23
C SER A 48 1.06 -4.35 -4.34
N ALA A 49 1.89 -5.30 -4.76
CA ALA A 49 3.03 -5.74 -3.96
C ALA A 49 4.23 -6.12 -4.82
N GLY A 50 5.43 -5.99 -4.25
CA GLY A 50 6.63 -6.55 -4.85
C GLY A 50 6.57 -8.08 -4.92
N ALA A 51 7.22 -8.67 -5.92
CA ALA A 51 7.20 -10.12 -6.15
C ALA A 51 7.72 -10.97 -4.96
N SER A 52 8.55 -10.38 -4.09
CA SER A 52 9.10 -11.04 -2.90
C SER A 52 8.27 -10.81 -1.63
N THR A 53 7.15 -10.09 -1.71
CA THR A 53 6.32 -9.77 -0.54
C THR A 53 5.37 -10.94 -0.25
N PRO A 54 5.45 -11.59 0.93
CA PRO A 54 4.56 -12.68 1.30
C PRO A 54 3.09 -12.25 1.38
N ASP A 55 2.18 -13.14 0.96
CA ASP A 55 0.74 -12.86 0.92
C ASP A 55 0.18 -12.46 2.29
N TRP A 56 0.63 -13.08 3.38
CA TRP A 56 0.16 -12.76 4.73
C TRP A 56 0.41 -11.30 5.14
N ILE A 57 1.46 -10.64 4.61
CA ILE A 57 1.68 -9.20 4.83
C ILE A 57 0.63 -8.40 4.06
N ILE A 58 0.35 -8.79 2.82
CA ILE A 58 -0.66 -8.16 1.97
C ILE A 58 -2.05 -8.26 2.65
N GLN A 59 -2.40 -9.43 3.19
CA GLN A 59 -3.66 -9.63 3.91
C GLN A 59 -3.79 -8.75 5.16
N LYS A 60 -2.70 -8.58 5.93
CA LYS A 60 -2.68 -7.66 7.08
C LYS A 60 -2.92 -6.20 6.67
N VAL A 61 -2.29 -5.78 5.57
CA VAL A 61 -2.50 -4.44 4.99
C VAL A 61 -3.95 -4.26 4.56
N ILE A 62 -4.54 -5.23 3.84
CA ILE A 62 -5.95 -5.20 3.42
C ILE A 62 -6.85 -5.04 4.66
N ALA A 63 -6.70 -5.93 5.65
CA ALA A 63 -7.51 -5.90 6.87
C ALA A 63 -7.39 -4.57 7.62
N LYS A 64 -6.19 -3.98 7.69
CA LYS A 64 -5.98 -2.67 8.32
C LYS A 64 -6.71 -1.55 7.58
N ILE A 65 -6.65 -1.55 6.23
CA ILE A 65 -7.35 -0.55 5.40
C ILE A 65 -8.87 -0.69 5.53
N GLU A 66 -9.40 -1.90 5.56
CA GLU A 66 -10.84 -2.15 5.76
C GLU A 66 -11.31 -1.61 7.12
N ASN A 67 -10.51 -1.80 8.18
CA ASN A 67 -10.80 -1.24 9.51
C ASN A 67 -10.82 0.30 9.53
N PHE A 68 -10.11 0.99 8.63
CA PHE A 68 -10.20 2.45 8.53
C PHE A 68 -11.50 2.94 7.91
N LYS A 69 -12.18 2.12 7.11
CA LYS A 69 -13.43 2.46 6.41
C LYS A 69 -14.68 2.32 7.28
N ILE A 70 -14.54 1.91 8.54
CA ILE A 70 -15.64 1.91 9.51
C ILE A 70 -15.85 3.35 9.98
N ASN A 71 -16.72 4.08 9.29
CA ASN A 71 -17.48 5.24 9.75
C ASN A 71 -18.64 5.50 8.77
#